data_AF-A0A9D6E5Y0-F1
#
_entry.id   AF-A0A9D6E5Y0-F1
#
_cell.length_a   1.000
_cell.length_b   1.000
_cell.length_c   1.000
_cell.angle_alpha   90.00
_cell.angle_beta   90.00
_cell.angle_gamma   90.00
#
_symmetry.space_group_name_H-M   'P 1'
#
loop_
_entity.id
_entity.type
_entity.pdbx_description
1 polymer ?
#
loop_
_entity_poly.entity_id
_entity_poly.type
_entity_poly.pdbx_seq_one_letter_code
_entity_poly.pdbx_strand_id
1 'polypeptide(L)'
;QILCEAGLLPGALMRNAGLAFVSRPVRVRVEATDTPFTGAYPPGAIFEVPVAHGEGRYVAPADELRVLEEEGRIVLRYLDNPNGSVHDVAGVTNPARNVVGIMPHPERVADPVLGSADGALVFRSLVQSVAFSRGGE
;
A
#
# COMPACT_ATOMS: atom_id res chain seq x y z
N GLN A 1 7.56 2.55 -6.97
CA GLN A 1 8.72 2.55 -7.89
C GLN A 1 9.65 3.71 -7.57
N ILE A 2 9.31 4.95 -7.98
CA ILE A 2 10.17 6.13 -7.78
C ILE A 2 10.62 6.32 -6.32
N LEU A 3 9.71 6.16 -5.34
CA LEU A 3 10.06 6.30 -3.92
C LEU A 3 11.13 5.30 -3.44
N CYS A 4 11.15 4.08 -3.99
CA CYS A 4 12.16 3.09 -3.66
C CYS A 4 13.49 3.41 -4.36
N GLU A 5 13.44 3.82 -5.63
CA GLU A 5 14.64 4.25 -6.38
C GLU A 5 15.29 5.50 -5.79
N ALA A 6 14.48 6.40 -5.23
CA ALA A 6 14.93 7.60 -4.52
C ALA A 6 15.46 7.30 -3.10
N GLY A 7 15.40 6.05 -2.63
CA GLY A 7 15.82 5.67 -1.28
C GLY A 7 14.90 6.16 -0.15
N LEU A 8 13.70 6.63 -0.48
CA LEU A 8 12.70 7.06 0.51
C LEU A 8 11.90 5.89 1.08
N LEU A 9 11.83 4.78 0.35
CA LEU A 9 11.22 3.53 0.79
C LEU A 9 12.18 2.36 0.59
N PRO A 10 12.16 1.36 1.49
CA PRO A 10 12.94 0.14 1.37
C PRO A 10 12.49 -0.75 0.21
N GLY A 11 13.38 -1.65 -0.22
CA GLY A 11 13.18 -2.63 -1.28
C GLY A 11 13.17 -2.06 -2.69
N ALA A 12 12.72 -2.86 -3.65
CA ALA A 12 12.65 -2.51 -5.06
C ALA A 12 11.42 -3.13 -5.73
N LEU A 13 11.06 -2.58 -6.89
CA LEU A 13 9.98 -3.09 -7.73
C LEU A 13 10.61 -3.68 -9.00
N MET A 14 10.26 -4.92 -9.32
CA MET A 14 10.74 -5.63 -10.51
C MET A 14 9.59 -6.01 -11.43
N ARG A 15 9.92 -6.50 -12.63
CA ARG A 15 8.98 -7.19 -13.52
C ARG A 15 8.18 -8.24 -12.75
N ASN A 16 6.87 -8.27 -13.03
CA ASN A 16 5.97 -9.29 -12.48
C ASN A 16 6.54 -10.68 -12.73
N ALA A 17 6.37 -11.61 -11.79
CA ALA A 17 6.90 -12.97 -11.92
C ALA A 17 6.42 -13.70 -13.20
N GLY A 18 5.17 -13.45 -13.61
CA GLY A 18 4.60 -13.98 -14.86
C GLY A 18 5.01 -13.23 -16.13
N LEU A 19 5.86 -12.19 -16.03
CA LEU A 19 6.35 -11.36 -17.15
C LEU A 19 5.26 -10.71 -18.02
N ALA A 20 4.03 -10.62 -17.52
CA ALA A 20 2.89 -10.03 -18.19
C ALA A 20 2.38 -8.81 -17.43
N PHE A 21 1.79 -7.86 -18.17
CA PHE A 21 1.04 -6.75 -17.57
C PHE A 21 -0.22 -7.28 -16.89
N VAL A 22 -0.47 -6.86 -15.65
CA VAL A 22 -1.67 -7.23 -14.90
C VAL A 22 -2.55 -6.00 -14.75
N SER A 23 -3.79 -6.10 -15.26
CA SER A 23 -4.81 -5.05 -15.19
C SER A 23 -6.14 -5.65 -14.71
N ARG A 24 -6.35 -5.73 -13.41
CA ARG A 24 -7.56 -6.33 -12.84
C ARG A 24 -7.80 -5.84 -11.40
N PRO A 25 -9.00 -6.01 -10.87
CA PRO A 25 -9.22 -5.91 -9.43
C PRO A 25 -8.45 -6.99 -8.67
N VAL A 26 -7.96 -6.62 -7.49
CA VAL A 26 -7.31 -7.51 -6.52
C VAL A 26 -7.83 -7.21 -5.13
N ARG A 27 -7.89 -8.23 -4.27
CA ARG A 27 -8.20 -8.05 -2.86
C ARG A 27 -6.93 -7.78 -2.08
N VAL A 28 -6.96 -6.76 -1.24
CA VAL A 28 -5.87 -6.43 -0.32
C VAL A 28 -6.39 -6.35 1.10
N ARG A 29 -5.52 -6.68 2.06
CA ARG A 29 -5.75 -6.49 3.49
C ARG A 29 -4.91 -5.33 3.99
N VAL A 30 -5.51 -4.47 4.79
CA VAL A 30 -4.83 -3.38 5.51
C VAL A 30 -4.12 -3.97 6.73
N GLU A 31 -2.79 -3.90 6.73
CA GLU A 31 -1.94 -4.41 7.81
C GLU A 31 -1.60 -3.33 8.84
N ALA A 32 -1.34 -2.10 8.38
CA ALA A 32 -0.97 -0.97 9.23
C ALA A 32 -1.94 0.21 9.04
N THR A 33 -2.56 0.65 10.14
CA THR A 33 -3.50 1.79 10.18
C THR A 33 -2.90 3.03 10.86
N ASP A 34 -1.66 2.96 11.32
CA ASP A 34 -0.94 4.03 12.01
C ASP A 34 -0.10 4.89 11.06
N THR A 35 -0.65 5.17 9.87
CA THR A 35 -0.07 6.10 8.89
C THR A 35 -1.06 7.22 8.58
N PRO A 36 -0.61 8.40 8.12
CA PRO A 36 -1.48 9.45 7.61
C PRO A 36 -2.42 8.98 6.49
N PHE A 37 -2.11 7.87 5.81
CA PHE A 37 -2.84 7.41 4.63
C PHE A 37 -3.78 6.23 4.92
N THR A 38 -3.74 5.65 6.12
CA THR A 38 -4.52 4.43 6.45
C THR A 38 -5.31 4.50 7.76
N GLY A 39 -5.26 5.61 8.50
CA GLY A 39 -5.95 5.77 9.79
C GLY A 39 -7.49 5.69 9.76
N ALA A 40 -8.12 5.89 8.60
CA ALA A 40 -9.58 5.75 8.47
C ALA A 40 -10.05 4.31 8.17
N TYR A 41 -9.14 3.37 7.91
CA TYR A 41 -9.49 1.98 7.73
C TYR A 41 -9.62 1.25 9.07
N PRO A 42 -10.60 0.34 9.22
CA PRO A 42 -10.58 -0.63 10.30
C PRO A 42 -9.31 -1.51 10.23
N PRO A 43 -8.69 -1.87 11.37
CA PRO A 43 -7.59 -2.83 11.39
C PRO A 43 -7.99 -4.14 10.71
N GLY A 44 -7.16 -4.64 9.80
CA GLY A 44 -7.43 -5.87 9.05
C GLY A 44 -8.53 -5.75 7.98
N ALA A 45 -8.99 -4.54 7.66
CA ALA A 45 -9.97 -4.33 6.59
C ALA A 45 -9.49 -4.96 5.28
N ILE A 46 -10.43 -5.62 4.59
CA ILE A 46 -10.20 -6.19 3.26
C ILE A 46 -11.08 -5.45 2.28
N PHE A 47 -10.49 -5.01 1.18
CA PHE A 47 -11.23 -4.36 0.10
C PHE A 47 -10.64 -4.74 -1.27
N GLU A 48 -11.45 -4.52 -2.30
CA GLU A 48 -11.04 -4.75 -3.68
C GLU A 48 -10.54 -3.44 -4.30
N VAL A 49 -9.39 -3.50 -4.96
CA VAL A 49 -8.71 -2.33 -5.54
C VAL A 49 -8.06 -2.70 -6.87
N PRO A 50 -8.11 -1.84 -7.90
CA PRO A 50 -7.46 -2.11 -9.17
C PRO A 50 -5.93 -2.12 -9.07
N VAL A 51 -5.29 -2.98 -9.85
CA VAL A 51 -3.87 -2.89 -10.21
C VAL A 51 -3.72 -2.73 -11.72
N ALA A 52 -2.66 -2.04 -12.16
CA ALA A 52 -2.33 -1.86 -13.57
C ALA A 52 -0.80 -1.71 -13.74
N HIS A 53 -0.05 -2.81 -13.75
CA HIS A 53 1.42 -2.76 -13.82
C HIS A 53 2.05 -3.98 -14.51
N GLY A 54 3.19 -3.75 -15.19
CA GLY A 54 4.12 -4.80 -15.65
C GLY A 54 5.31 -5.01 -14.69
N GLU A 55 5.58 -4.02 -13.83
CA GLU A 55 6.73 -3.97 -12.92
C GLU A 55 6.30 -3.64 -11.48
N GLY A 56 5.37 -4.45 -10.94
CA GLY A 56 4.81 -4.25 -9.61
C GLY A 56 5.31 -5.23 -8.55
N ARG A 57 6.22 -6.14 -8.90
CA ARG A 57 6.70 -7.18 -7.97
C ARG A 57 7.64 -6.57 -6.93
N TYR A 58 7.18 -6.47 -5.68
CA TYR A 58 8.02 -6.03 -4.57
C TYR A 58 9.02 -7.12 -4.19
N VAL A 59 10.28 -6.72 -4.05
CA VAL A 59 11.38 -7.56 -3.57
C VAL A 59 12.19 -6.78 -2.53
N ALA A 60 12.69 -7.50 -1.53
CA ALA A 60 13.62 -6.97 -0.53
C ALA A 60 14.51 -8.11 -0.03
N PRO A 61 15.74 -7.82 0.44
CA PRO A 61 16.55 -8.77 1.20
C PRO A 61 15.79 -9.34 2.40
N ALA A 62 16.11 -10.58 2.80
CA ALA A 62 15.37 -11.28 3.85
C ALA A 62 15.47 -10.58 5.22
N ASP A 63 16.61 -9.98 5.53
CA ASP A 63 16.83 -9.17 6.72
C ASP A 63 16.02 -7.88 6.70
N GLU A 64 15.98 -7.18 5.57
CA GLU A 64 15.18 -5.96 5.39
C GLU A 64 13.66 -6.24 5.48
N LEU A 65 13.23 -7.35 4.88
CA LEU A 65 11.85 -7.83 4.96
C LEU A 65 11.47 -8.19 6.40
N ARG A 66 12.35 -8.87 7.14
CA ARG A 66 12.14 -9.19 8.55
C ARG A 66 11.94 -7.92 9.39
N VAL A 67 12.80 -6.91 9.20
CA VAL A 67 12.66 -5.62 9.92
C VAL A 67 11.35 -4.92 9.55
N LEU A 68 10.96 -4.92 8.27
CA LEU A 68 9.67 -4.39 7.83
C LEU A 68 8.49 -5.07 8.54
N GLU A 69 8.53 -6.38 8.74
CA GLU A 69 7.47 -7.13 9.41
C GLU A 69 7.46 -6.91 10.93
N GLU A 70 8.63 -6.98 11.57
CA GLU A 70 8.78 -6.76 13.02
C GLU A 70 8.36 -5.35 13.43
N GLU A 71 8.68 -4.35 12.62
CA GLU A 71 8.28 -2.97 12.85
C GLU A 71 6.86 -2.66 12.36
N GLY A 72 6.12 -3.61 11.77
CA GLY A 72 4.76 -3.37 11.27
C GLY A 72 4.71 -2.29 10.19
N ARG A 73 5.69 -2.28 9.27
CA ARG A 73 5.82 -1.30 8.18
C ARG A 73 5.29 -1.81 6.83
N ILE A 74 4.73 -3.02 6.81
CA ILE A 74 3.90 -3.48 5.70
C ILE A 74 2.53 -2.83 5.86
N VAL A 75 2.08 -2.08 4.87
CA VAL A 75 0.82 -1.31 4.93
C VAL A 75 -0.32 -2.10 4.31
N LEU A 76 -0.06 -2.77 3.19
CA LEU A 76 -1.03 -3.58 2.47
C LEU A 76 -0.39 -4.93 2.09
N ARG A 77 -1.19 -6.00 2.17
CA ARG A 77 -0.86 -7.30 1.56
C ARG A 77 -1.95 -7.72 0.56
N TYR A 78 -1.54 -8.31 -0.54
CA TYR A 78 -2.44 -9.02 -1.43
C TYR A 78 -2.98 -10.28 -0.75
N LEU A 79 -4.26 -10.59 -0.94
CA LEU A 79 -4.79 -11.91 -0.59
C LEU A 79 -4.53 -12.93 -1.71
N ASP A 80 -4.61 -12.47 -2.96
CA ASP A 80 -4.36 -13.24 -4.17
C ASP A 80 -3.27 -12.55 -5.00
N ASN A 81 -2.01 -12.81 -4.65
CA ASN A 81 -0.84 -12.10 -5.14
C ASN A 81 -0.73 -12.10 -6.67
N PRO A 82 -0.89 -10.94 -7.34
CA PRO A 82 -0.97 -10.86 -8.79
C PRO A 82 0.39 -10.85 -9.49
N ASN A 83 1.47 -10.54 -8.78
CA ASN A 83 2.77 -10.18 -9.38
C ASN A 83 3.96 -10.95 -8.81
N GLY A 84 3.73 -11.77 -7.78
CA GLY A 84 4.76 -12.54 -7.11
C GLY A 84 5.60 -11.72 -6.13
N SER A 85 5.04 -10.63 -5.57
CA SER A 85 5.70 -9.88 -4.49
C SER A 85 6.07 -10.81 -3.33
N VAL A 86 7.24 -10.59 -2.73
CA VAL A 86 7.66 -11.34 -1.54
C VAL A 86 6.67 -11.11 -0.39
N HIS A 87 6.28 -12.19 0.29
CA HIS A 87 5.29 -12.20 1.38
C HIS A 87 3.98 -11.44 1.02
N ASP A 88 3.59 -11.46 -0.25
CA ASP A 88 2.36 -10.80 -0.74
C ASP A 88 2.30 -9.30 -0.49
N VAL A 89 3.45 -8.64 -0.31
CA VAL A 89 3.52 -7.20 -0.04
C VAL A 89 2.94 -6.38 -1.21
N ALA A 90 1.94 -5.57 -0.91
CA ALA A 90 1.29 -4.64 -1.84
C ALA A 90 1.66 -3.17 -1.55
N GLY A 91 2.21 -2.88 -0.37
CA GLY A 91 2.75 -1.57 -0.03
C GLY A 91 3.44 -1.52 1.32
N VAL A 92 4.33 -0.54 1.47
CA VAL A 92 5.19 -0.34 2.64
C VAL A 92 5.24 1.12 3.05
N THR A 93 5.71 1.38 4.28
CA THR A 93 5.99 2.73 4.78
C THR A 93 7.43 2.86 5.28
N ASN A 94 7.93 4.10 5.34
CA ASN A 94 9.24 4.39 5.90
C ASN A 94 9.25 4.30 7.45
N PRO A 95 10.41 4.34 8.12
CA PRO A 95 10.47 4.24 9.59
C PRO A 95 9.65 5.31 10.32
N ALA A 96 9.58 6.52 9.76
CA ALA A 96 8.81 7.63 10.32
C ALA A 96 7.30 7.58 10.00
N ARG A 97 6.84 6.57 9.27
CA ARG A 97 5.45 6.33 8.84
C ARG A 97 4.78 7.46 8.07
N ASN A 98 5.55 8.41 7.55
CA ASN A 98 5.05 9.60 6.84
C ASN A 98 5.20 9.48 5.31
N VAL A 99 5.88 8.45 4.82
CA VAL A 99 5.96 8.11 3.39
C VAL A 99 5.36 6.72 3.21
N VAL A 100 4.35 6.59 2.35
CA VAL A 100 3.70 5.32 2.01
C VAL A 100 3.78 5.10 0.51
N GLY A 101 4.21 3.91 0.11
CA GLY A 101 4.22 3.47 -1.27
C GLY A 101 3.37 2.22 -1.43
N ILE A 102 2.42 2.26 -2.36
CA ILE A 102 1.53 1.15 -2.68
C ILE A 102 1.57 0.89 -4.19
N MET A 103 1.32 -0.35 -4.59
CA MET A 103 1.12 -0.71 -6.00
C MET A 103 -0.34 -0.69 -6.46
N PRO A 104 -1.35 -1.04 -5.63
CA PRO A 104 -2.75 -0.84 -5.99
C PRO A 104 -3.12 0.64 -6.18
N HIS A 105 -4.19 0.88 -6.93
CA HIS A 105 -4.71 2.20 -7.29
C HIS A 105 -6.01 2.54 -6.54
N PRO A 106 -5.95 2.92 -5.24
CA PRO A 106 -7.14 3.26 -4.46
C PRO A 106 -7.88 4.47 -5.02
N GLU A 107 -7.22 5.38 -5.73
CA GLU A 107 -7.85 6.52 -6.40
C GLU A 107 -8.88 6.09 -7.45
N ARG A 108 -8.75 4.89 -8.02
CA ARG A 108 -9.67 4.33 -9.01
C ARG A 108 -10.92 3.69 -8.41
N VAL A 109 -11.02 3.63 -7.08
CA VAL A 109 -12.16 3.10 -6.32
C VAL A 109 -12.49 4.03 -5.14
N ALA A 110 -12.33 5.34 -5.36
CA ALA A 110 -12.56 6.36 -4.35
C ALA A 110 -13.95 7.03 -4.44
N ASP A 111 -14.79 6.61 -5.37
CA ASP A 111 -16.13 7.17 -5.58
C ASP A 111 -17.10 6.06 -6.01
N PRO A 112 -18.33 5.98 -5.47
CA PRO A 112 -19.31 4.98 -5.86
C PRO A 112 -19.54 4.86 -7.38
N VAL A 113 -19.40 5.95 -8.14
CA VAL A 113 -19.51 5.96 -9.61
C VAL A 113 -18.41 5.12 -10.28
N LEU A 114 -17.26 4.98 -9.61
CA LEU A 114 -16.13 4.14 -10.05
C LEU A 114 -16.24 2.68 -9.58
N GLY A 115 -17.35 2.32 -8.91
CA GLY A 115 -17.67 0.94 -8.49
C GLY A 115 -17.38 0.62 -7.03
N SER A 116 -16.68 1.48 -6.29
CA SER A 116 -16.51 1.38 -4.83
C SER A 116 -16.10 2.74 -4.25
N ALA A 117 -16.31 2.94 -2.95
CA ALA A 117 -15.84 4.10 -2.21
C ALA A 117 -14.71 3.76 -1.21
N ASP A 118 -14.24 2.51 -1.18
CA ASP A 118 -13.26 2.05 -0.18
C ASP A 118 -11.93 2.80 -0.30
N GLY A 119 -11.51 3.11 -1.53
CA GLY A 119 -10.31 3.90 -1.79
C GLY A 119 -10.37 5.34 -1.28
N ALA A 120 -11.58 5.88 -1.03
CA ALA A 120 -11.76 7.22 -0.46
C ALA A 120 -11.20 7.31 0.96
N LEU A 121 -11.13 6.18 1.67
CA LEU A 121 -10.60 6.12 3.03
C LEU A 121 -9.11 6.48 3.09
N VAL A 122 -8.35 6.29 2.01
CA VAL A 122 -6.96 6.78 1.92
C VAL A 122 -6.91 8.31 2.06
N PHE A 123 -7.72 9.01 1.28
CA PHE A 123 -7.77 10.47 1.27
C PHE A 123 -8.42 11.03 2.54
N ARG A 124 -9.45 10.36 3.06
CA ARG A 124 -10.05 10.71 4.35
C ARG A 124 -9.02 10.62 5.48
N SER A 125 -8.20 9.56 5.50
CA SER A 125 -7.11 9.42 6.48
C SER A 125 -6.18 10.63 6.45
N LEU A 126 -5.78 11.06 5.25
CA LEU A 126 -4.86 12.19 5.08
C LEU A 126 -5.46 13.51 5.59
N VAL A 127 -6.73 13.77 5.31
CA VAL A 127 -7.41 14.97 5.80
C VAL A 127 -7.49 14.94 7.34
N GLN A 128 -7.83 13.79 7.91
CA GLN A 128 -7.92 13.62 9.37
C GLN A 128 -6.57 13.78 10.05
N SER A 129 -5.47 13.27 9.46
CA SER A 129 -4.14 13.39 10.05
C SER A 129 -3.66 14.84 10.15
N VAL A 130 -4.04 15.70 9.20
CA VAL A 130 -3.70 17.13 9.23
C VAL A 130 -4.61 17.91 10.17
N ALA A 131 -5.91 17.57 10.23
CA ALA A 131 -6.86 18.21 11.13
C ALA A 131 -6.50 17.96 12.62
N PHE A 132 -6.06 16.75 12.96
CA PHE A 132 -5.63 16.42 14.32
C PHE A 132 -4.38 17.20 14.74
N SER A 133 -3.41 17.40 13.84
CA SER A 133 -2.20 18.20 14.11
C SER A 133 -2.47 19.68 14.38
N ARG A 134 -3.66 20.21 14.04
CA ARG A 134 -4.06 21.61 14.28
C ARG A 134 -4.93 21.82 15.53
N GLY A 135 -5.37 20.75 16.19
CA GLY A 135 -6.21 20.82 17.39
C GLY A 135 -5.46 20.58 18.70
N GLY A 136 -4.13 20.46 18.65
CA GLY A 136 -3.25 20.16 19.79
C GLY A 136 -2.34 21.33 20.20
N GLU A 137 -2.73 22.57 19.88
CA GLU A 137 -2.12 23.81 20.42
C GLU A 137 -3.09 24.50 21.39
#